data_AF-A0A0K9NYF2-F1
#
_entry.id   AF-A0A0K9NYF2-F1
#
_cell.length_a   1.000
_cell.length_b   1.000
_cell.length_c   1.000
_cell.angle_alpha   90.00
_cell.angle_beta   90.00
_cell.angle_gamma   90.00
#
_symmetry.space_group_name_H-M   'P 1'
#
loop_
_entity.id
_entity.type
_entity.pdbx_description
1 polymer ?
#
loop_
_entity_poly.entity_id
_entity_poly.type
_entity_poly.pdbx_seq_one_letter_code
_entity_poly.pdbx_strand_id
1 'polypeptide(L)'
;MSAAAFAKGLLDLEGQLTPILVSLVSKDSSMLDGLENASSKMVEAKVQLHQIITSETTTTGSTTTSEMRPWMADGAGLPSNASQLLSKMVELTKKVTEQVKLLAEDEDEKLAKTISYGVLPPYDQAKALGKINIDVARIASGLPCGSEGFLLMFARWKKLERDLYNERKCRYDITQIPDVYDSCKYDLLHNSHLNLDGLDELFKVSKVTLFYFIEIVILFYRTYDVQVNHRDINPLIF
;
A
#
# COMPACT_ATOMS: atom_id res chain seq x y z
N MET A 1 -7.03 -25.09 13.37
CA MET A 1 -7.65 -25.73 12.18
C MET A 1 -6.76 -25.35 11.00
N SER A 2 -6.12 -26.32 10.32
CA SER A 2 -5.19 -26.02 9.22
C SER A 2 -5.92 -25.46 7.99
N ALA A 3 -5.27 -24.61 7.19
CA ALA A 3 -5.80 -24.06 5.95
C ALA A 3 -6.27 -25.18 4.98
N ALA A 4 -5.60 -26.33 5.00
CA ALA A 4 -5.99 -27.52 4.24
C ALA A 4 -7.33 -28.12 4.73
N ALA A 5 -7.58 -28.14 6.04
CA ALA A 5 -8.83 -28.62 6.61
C ALA A 5 -10.00 -27.66 6.34
N PHE A 6 -9.73 -26.35 6.33
CA PHE A 6 -10.71 -25.32 5.98
C PHE A 6 -11.08 -25.36 4.48
N ALA A 7 -10.09 -25.44 3.59
CA ALA A 7 -10.31 -25.56 2.15
C ALA A 7 -11.06 -26.85 1.80
N LYS A 8 -10.72 -27.98 2.44
CA LYS A 8 -11.46 -29.23 2.30
C LYS A 8 -12.93 -29.09 2.75
N GLY A 9 -13.17 -28.46 3.90
CA GLY A 9 -14.53 -28.22 4.40
C GLY A 9 -15.38 -27.31 3.51
N LEU A 10 -14.78 -26.30 2.86
CA LEU A 10 -15.44 -25.46 1.87
C LEU A 10 -15.78 -26.21 0.58
N LEU A 11 -14.88 -27.08 0.12
CA LEU A 11 -15.05 -27.82 -1.14
C LEU A 11 -16.02 -29.01 -1.01
N ASP A 12 -16.10 -29.61 0.18
CA ASP A 12 -17.11 -30.63 0.51
C ASP A 12 -18.55 -30.03 0.48
N LEU A 13 -18.69 -28.69 0.53
CA LEU A 13 -19.96 -27.98 0.39
C LEU A 13 -20.34 -27.61 -1.06
N GLU A 14 -19.38 -27.58 -2.00
CA GLU A 14 -19.59 -27.12 -3.40
C GLU A 14 -19.55 -28.22 -4.47
N GLY A 15 -19.29 -29.49 -4.12
CA GLY A 15 -19.25 -30.60 -5.07
C GLY A 15 -17.90 -30.77 -5.80
N GLN A 16 -17.86 -31.71 -6.76
CA GLN A 16 -16.65 -32.37 -7.29
C GLN A 16 -15.44 -31.43 -7.50
N LEU A 17 -14.42 -31.62 -6.65
CA LEU A 17 -13.21 -30.80 -6.56
C LEU A 17 -12.47 -30.64 -7.90
N THR A 18 -11.98 -29.42 -8.17
CA THR A 18 -11.07 -29.18 -9.29
C THR A 18 -9.75 -29.96 -9.09
N PRO A 19 -9.23 -30.69 -10.09
CA PRO A 19 -8.12 -31.64 -9.92
C PRO A 19 -6.84 -31.06 -9.30
N ILE A 20 -6.59 -29.76 -9.49
CA ILE A 20 -5.41 -29.05 -8.97
C ILE A 20 -5.50 -28.88 -7.44
N LEU A 21 -6.68 -28.51 -6.92
CA LEU A 21 -6.90 -28.37 -5.48
C LEU A 21 -6.85 -29.74 -4.78
N VAL A 22 -7.38 -30.80 -5.42
CA VAL A 22 -7.27 -32.18 -4.91
C VAL A 22 -5.82 -32.59 -4.75
N SER A 23 -4.99 -32.33 -5.75
CA SER A 23 -3.58 -32.72 -5.73
C SER A 23 -2.81 -31.94 -4.66
N LEU A 24 -3.04 -30.62 -4.53
CA LEU A 24 -2.36 -29.77 -3.55
C LEU A 24 -2.75 -30.11 -2.10
N VAL A 25 -4.04 -30.35 -1.84
CA VAL A 25 -4.53 -30.71 -0.49
C VAL A 25 -4.13 -32.14 -0.11
N SER A 26 -4.03 -33.06 -1.08
CA SER A 26 -3.74 -34.48 -0.80
C SER A 26 -2.25 -34.82 -0.77
N LYS A 27 -1.42 -34.15 -1.58
CA LYS A 27 0.03 -34.46 -1.67
C LYS A 27 0.90 -33.56 -0.82
N ASP A 28 0.51 -32.29 -0.65
CA ASP A 28 1.37 -31.25 -0.09
C ASP A 28 0.69 -30.55 1.11
N SER A 29 -0.02 -31.31 1.95
CA SER A 29 -0.68 -30.79 3.16
C SER A 29 0.30 -30.04 4.08
N SER A 30 1.58 -30.45 4.11
CA SER A 30 2.66 -29.78 4.83
C SER A 30 3.08 -28.43 4.23
N MET A 31 2.95 -28.23 2.90
CA MET A 31 3.22 -26.92 2.26
C MET A 31 2.18 -25.87 2.67
N LEU A 32 0.95 -26.30 2.93
CA LEU A 32 -0.13 -25.42 3.37
C LEU A 32 0.00 -25.05 4.86
N ASP A 33 0.58 -25.93 5.68
CA ASP A 33 0.87 -25.67 7.10
C ASP A 33 2.05 -24.70 7.31
N GLY A 34 2.96 -24.60 6.33
CA GLY A 34 4.07 -23.62 6.36
C GLY A 34 3.64 -22.16 6.18
N LEU A 35 2.42 -21.92 5.67
CA LEU A 35 1.90 -20.58 5.41
C LEU A 35 1.66 -19.78 6.70
N GLU A 36 1.26 -20.45 7.78
CA GLU A 36 1.03 -19.82 9.08
C GLU A 36 2.35 -19.34 9.70
N ASN A 37 3.42 -20.12 9.51
CA ASN A 37 4.78 -19.77 9.95
C ASN A 37 5.42 -18.67 9.08
N ALA A 38 5.14 -18.68 7.76
CA ALA A 38 5.54 -17.61 6.85
C ALA A 38 4.83 -16.28 7.17
N SER A 39 3.54 -16.35 7.52
CA SER A 39 2.74 -15.20 7.97
C SER A 39 3.31 -14.58 9.26
N SER A 40 3.65 -15.41 10.25
CA SER A 40 4.25 -14.96 11.51
C SER A 40 5.61 -14.26 11.29
N LYS A 41 6.49 -14.85 10.46
CA LYS A 41 7.80 -14.27 10.13
C LYS A 41 7.69 -12.99 9.29
N MET A 42 6.67 -12.89 8.43
CA MET A 42 6.38 -11.66 7.68
C MET A 42 5.93 -10.54 8.61
N VAL A 43 5.11 -10.85 9.62
CA VAL A 43 4.70 -9.90 10.65
C VAL A 43 5.91 -9.46 11.49
N GLU A 44 6.78 -10.38 11.89
CA GLU A 44 8.02 -10.09 12.62
C GLU A 44 8.98 -9.19 11.82
N ALA A 45 9.21 -9.52 10.55
CA ALA A 45 10.01 -8.69 9.63
C ALA A 45 9.39 -7.30 9.47
N LYS A 46 8.06 -7.19 9.32
CA LYS A 46 7.34 -5.91 9.24
C LYS A 46 7.49 -5.07 10.52
N VAL A 47 7.58 -5.72 11.69
CA VAL A 47 7.83 -5.03 12.98
C VAL A 47 9.26 -4.51 13.05
N GLN A 48 10.25 -5.29 12.65
CA GLN A 48 11.66 -4.88 12.72
C GLN A 48 12.02 -3.79 11.70
N LEU A 49 11.54 -3.92 10.45
CA LEU A 49 11.72 -2.90 9.42
C LEU A 49 11.15 -1.55 9.89
N HIS A 50 9.99 -1.61 10.55
CA HIS A 50 9.38 -0.41 11.10
C HIS A 50 10.20 0.23 12.22
N GLN A 51 10.79 -0.57 13.11
CA GLN A 51 11.69 -0.05 14.14
C GLN A 51 12.91 0.63 13.53
N ILE A 52 13.54 0.01 12.52
CA ILE A 52 14.71 0.58 11.83
C ILE A 52 14.36 1.91 11.16
N ILE A 53 13.21 1.99 10.49
CA ILE A 53 12.74 3.21 9.81
C ILE A 53 12.43 4.35 10.78
N THR A 54 11.94 4.03 11.98
CA THR A 54 11.46 5.02 12.96
C THR A 54 12.55 5.44 13.94
N SER A 55 13.61 4.64 14.09
CA SER A 55 14.75 4.95 14.95
C SER A 55 15.75 5.81 14.18
N GLU A 56 15.69 7.13 14.36
CA GLU A 56 16.80 8.02 13.98
C GLU A 56 18.03 7.67 14.84
N THR A 57 18.83 6.70 14.42
CA THR A 57 20.10 6.40 15.06
C THR A 57 21.23 7.03 14.28
N THR A 58 21.66 8.19 14.79
CA THR A 58 23.00 8.73 14.57
C THR A 58 24.03 7.61 14.74
N THR A 59 24.74 7.33 13.65
CA THR A 59 25.89 6.44 13.63
C THR A 59 26.96 6.91 14.60
N THR A 60 27.21 6.18 15.69
CA THR A 60 28.54 6.11 16.32
C THR A 60 28.73 4.79 17.07
N GLY A 61 29.60 3.92 16.53
CA GLY A 61 30.57 3.16 17.33
C GLY A 61 30.18 1.77 17.87
N SER A 62 30.63 0.73 17.15
CA SER A 62 31.19 -0.56 17.61
C SER A 62 30.56 -1.30 18.81
N THR A 63 30.14 -2.55 18.58
CA THR A 63 30.87 -3.75 19.03
C THR A 63 30.22 -5.02 18.47
N THR A 64 31.03 -5.82 17.80
CA THR A 64 30.76 -7.17 17.30
C THR A 64 30.23 -8.10 18.39
N THR A 65 29.02 -8.62 18.20
CA THR A 65 28.65 -9.98 18.62
C THR A 65 28.36 -10.81 17.39
N SER A 66 29.21 -11.80 17.18
CA SER A 66 29.11 -12.88 16.20
C SER A 66 27.73 -13.53 16.28
N GLU A 67 26.90 -13.31 15.26
CA GLU A 67 25.66 -14.01 14.83
C GLU A 67 24.58 -13.07 14.26
N MET A 68 24.81 -11.76 14.18
CA MET A 68 23.86 -10.84 13.53
C MET A 68 24.18 -10.68 12.03
N ARG A 69 23.24 -11.03 11.15
CA ARG A 69 23.43 -10.98 9.70
C ARG A 69 23.58 -9.53 9.19
N PRO A 70 24.30 -9.27 8.08
CA PRO A 70 24.58 -7.92 7.59
C PRO A 70 23.37 -7.04 7.25
N TRP A 71 22.18 -7.64 7.02
CA TRP A 71 20.93 -6.90 6.81
C TRP A 71 20.18 -6.60 8.13
N MET A 72 20.58 -7.27 9.21
CA MET A 72 20.12 -7.03 10.59
C MET A 72 21.00 -5.99 11.30
N ALA A 73 22.21 -5.74 10.77
CA ALA A 73 22.99 -4.56 11.11
C ALA A 73 22.47 -3.39 10.26
N ASP A 74 21.86 -2.42 10.94
CA ASP A 74 21.82 -1.02 10.52
C ASP A 74 20.95 -0.66 9.30
N GLY A 75 19.95 -1.48 8.94
CA GLY A 75 19.02 -1.13 7.87
C GLY A 75 19.68 -1.03 6.50
N ALA A 76 20.66 -1.89 6.21
CA ALA A 76 21.37 -1.95 4.94
C ALA A 76 20.40 -1.93 3.73
N GLY A 77 20.29 -0.76 3.08
CA GLY A 77 19.38 -0.49 1.96
C GLY A 77 18.46 0.74 2.18
N LEU A 78 18.26 1.18 3.42
CA LEU A 78 17.58 2.44 3.72
C LEU A 78 18.55 3.62 3.50
N PRO A 79 18.14 4.67 2.76
CA PRO A 79 18.94 5.87 2.69
C PRO A 79 18.89 6.61 4.04
N SER A 80 19.97 7.33 4.38
CA SER A 80 20.08 8.08 5.65
C SER A 80 18.99 9.15 5.85
N ASN A 81 18.25 9.49 4.79
CA ASN A 81 17.12 10.41 4.78
C ASN A 81 15.74 9.71 4.72
N ALA A 82 15.65 8.41 4.96
CA ALA A 82 14.39 7.66 4.86
C ALA A 82 13.29 8.21 5.79
N SER A 83 13.63 8.59 7.03
CA SER A 83 12.70 9.22 7.97
C SER A 83 12.17 10.55 7.42
N GLN A 84 13.03 11.35 6.80
CA GLN A 84 12.68 12.63 6.18
C GLN A 84 11.79 12.43 4.95
N LEU A 85 12.08 11.43 4.12
CA LEU A 85 11.28 11.10 2.94
C LEU A 85 9.87 10.66 3.34
N LEU A 86 9.74 9.79 4.35
CA LEU A 86 8.44 9.34 4.86
C LEU A 86 7.68 10.46 5.55
N SER A 87 8.35 11.30 6.33
CA SER A 87 7.75 12.49 6.93
C SER A 87 7.20 13.43 5.86
N LYS A 88 8.02 13.73 4.85
CA LYS A 88 7.63 14.57 3.71
C LYS A 88 6.49 13.95 2.90
N MET A 89 6.49 12.63 2.72
CA MET A 89 5.41 11.91 2.05
C MET A 89 4.08 12.04 2.79
N VAL A 90 4.09 11.94 4.12
CA VAL A 90 2.90 12.15 4.96
C VAL A 90 2.42 13.60 4.89
N GLU A 91 3.33 14.57 5.01
CA GLU A 91 3.01 16.01 4.91
C GLU A 91 2.33 16.33 3.57
N LEU A 92 2.91 15.87 2.47
CA LEU A 92 2.36 16.08 1.14
C LEU A 92 1.04 15.33 0.92
N THR A 93 0.88 14.12 1.48
CA THR A 93 -0.39 13.38 1.43
C THR A 93 -1.49 14.12 2.18
N LYS A 94 -1.18 14.71 3.35
CA LYS A 94 -2.10 15.57 4.11
C LYS A 94 -2.48 16.81 3.30
N LYS A 95 -1.48 17.49 2.72
CA LYS A 95 -1.69 18.69 1.88
C LYS A 95 -2.62 18.41 0.69
N VAL A 96 -2.45 17.28 0.00
CA VAL A 96 -3.35 16.88 -1.09
C VAL A 96 -4.74 16.57 -0.56
N THR A 97 -4.84 15.84 0.57
CA THR A 97 -6.12 15.48 1.18
C THR A 97 -6.94 16.71 1.60
N GLU A 98 -6.29 17.73 2.16
CA GLU A 98 -6.93 19.00 2.54
C GLU A 98 -7.47 19.76 1.32
N GLN A 99 -6.73 19.81 0.21
CA GLN A 99 -7.20 20.44 -1.02
C GLN A 99 -8.44 19.73 -1.58
N VAL A 100 -8.42 18.40 -1.64
CA VAL A 100 -9.56 17.62 -2.13
C VAL A 100 -10.78 17.77 -1.21
N LYS A 101 -10.55 17.92 0.10
CA LYS A 101 -11.62 18.23 1.06
C LYS A 101 -12.32 19.56 0.74
N LEU A 102 -11.54 20.61 0.48
CA LEU A 102 -12.09 21.93 0.13
C LEU A 102 -12.89 21.87 -1.18
N LEU A 103 -12.43 21.10 -2.17
CA LEU A 103 -13.15 20.90 -3.42
C LEU A 103 -14.48 20.17 -3.20
N ALA A 104 -14.52 19.18 -2.30
CA ALA A 104 -15.76 18.48 -1.93
C ALA A 104 -16.75 19.41 -1.21
N GLU A 105 -16.29 20.25 -0.28
CA GLU A 105 -17.13 21.21 0.43
C GLU A 105 -17.71 22.28 -0.51
N ASP A 106 -16.93 22.78 -1.47
CA ASP A 106 -17.38 23.74 -2.49
C ASP A 106 -18.42 23.13 -3.46
N GLU A 107 -18.26 21.86 -3.84
CA GLU A 107 -19.25 21.12 -4.64
C GLU A 107 -20.58 21.00 -3.88
N ASP A 108 -20.54 20.59 -2.61
CA ASP A 108 -21.73 20.49 -1.75
C ASP A 108 -22.43 21.85 -1.55
N GLU A 109 -21.67 22.94 -1.36
CA GLU A 109 -22.24 24.29 -1.21
C GLU A 109 -22.90 24.78 -2.51
N LYS A 110 -22.28 24.52 -3.67
CA LYS A 110 -22.86 24.84 -4.99
C LYS A 110 -24.15 24.06 -5.24
N LEU A 111 -24.17 22.77 -4.89
CA LEU A 111 -25.37 21.94 -4.97
C LEU A 111 -26.48 22.46 -4.05
N ALA A 112 -26.16 22.80 -2.81
CA ALA A 112 -27.11 23.37 -1.85
C ALA A 112 -27.71 24.70 -2.34
N LYS A 113 -26.89 25.59 -2.90
CA LYS A 113 -27.36 26.85 -3.52
C LYS A 113 -28.29 26.56 -4.70
N THR A 114 -27.93 25.64 -5.59
CA THR A 114 -28.74 25.29 -6.78
C THR A 114 -30.12 24.77 -6.38
N ILE A 115 -30.19 23.88 -5.38
CA ILE A 115 -31.44 23.35 -4.83
C ILE A 115 -32.28 24.48 -4.19
N SER A 116 -31.64 25.41 -3.48
CA SER A 116 -32.32 26.56 -2.85
C SER A 116 -33.00 27.49 -3.86
N TYR A 117 -32.51 27.58 -5.10
CA TYR A 117 -33.16 28.35 -6.18
C TYR A 117 -34.27 27.57 -6.90
N GLY A 118 -34.67 26.40 -6.39
CA GLY A 118 -35.73 25.56 -6.98
C GLY A 118 -35.32 24.87 -8.27
N VAL A 119 -34.06 24.96 -8.67
CA VAL A 119 -33.49 24.21 -9.78
C VAL A 119 -33.07 22.85 -9.23
N LEU A 120 -33.87 21.82 -9.48
CA LEU A 120 -33.44 20.45 -9.21
C LEU A 120 -32.18 20.20 -10.05
N PRO A 121 -31.03 19.88 -9.43
CA PRO A 121 -29.85 19.52 -10.21
C PRO A 121 -30.24 18.33 -11.10
N PRO A 122 -29.76 18.29 -12.36
CA PRO A 122 -29.89 17.09 -13.17
C PRO A 122 -29.37 15.93 -12.34
N TYR A 123 -30.24 14.98 -12.01
CA TYR A 123 -29.88 13.79 -11.26
C TYR A 123 -28.62 13.21 -11.89
N ASP A 124 -27.50 13.18 -11.17
CA ASP A 124 -26.26 12.59 -11.64
C ASP A 124 -26.47 11.08 -11.66
N GLN A 125 -27.13 10.64 -12.73
CA GLN A 125 -27.34 9.25 -13.04
C GLN A 125 -25.97 8.74 -13.44
N ALA A 126 -25.15 8.38 -12.43
CA ALA A 126 -23.87 7.72 -12.61
C ALA A 126 -24.10 6.39 -13.34
N LYS A 127 -24.23 6.49 -14.67
CA LYS A 127 -24.35 5.37 -15.57
C LYS A 127 -22.92 4.98 -15.89
N ALA A 128 -22.35 4.17 -14.99
CA ALA A 128 -21.08 3.49 -15.17
C ALA A 128 -21.16 2.60 -16.42
N LEU A 129 -20.85 3.19 -17.58
CA LEU A 129 -20.53 2.49 -18.80
C LEU A 129 -19.34 3.23 -19.37
N GLY A 130 -18.16 2.61 -19.29
CA GLY A 130 -16.86 3.17 -19.70
C GLY A 130 -16.86 3.74 -21.12
N LYS A 131 -17.33 4.97 -21.24
CA LYS A 131 -17.36 5.76 -22.47
C LYS A 131 -16.41 6.92 -22.26
N ILE A 132 -15.28 6.85 -22.95
CA ILE A 132 -14.21 7.85 -23.03
C ILE A 132 -14.73 9.29 -23.18
N ASN A 133 -15.88 9.48 -23.83
CA ASN A 133 -16.53 10.79 -24.02
C ASN A 133 -17.11 11.40 -22.74
N ILE A 134 -17.42 10.58 -21.72
CA ILE A 134 -17.97 11.05 -20.44
C ILE A 134 -16.87 11.75 -19.64
N ASP A 135 -15.66 11.19 -19.61
CA ASP A 135 -14.54 11.76 -18.87
C ASP A 135 -14.12 13.13 -19.42
N VAL A 136 -14.15 13.32 -20.75
CA VAL A 136 -13.86 14.63 -21.37
C VAL A 136 -14.82 15.71 -20.88
N ALA A 137 -16.12 15.42 -20.81
CA ALA A 137 -17.12 16.38 -20.35
C ALA A 137 -16.98 16.67 -18.84
N ARG A 138 -16.65 15.65 -18.04
CA ARG A 138 -16.39 15.81 -16.60
C ARG A 138 -15.16 16.68 -16.35
N ILE A 139 -14.05 16.37 -17.01
CA ILE A 139 -12.80 17.15 -16.94
C ILE A 139 -13.05 18.60 -17.36
N ALA A 140 -13.78 18.83 -18.46
CA ALA A 140 -14.15 20.17 -18.91
C ALA A 140 -15.05 20.93 -17.91
N SER A 141 -15.82 20.20 -17.10
CA SER A 141 -16.65 20.74 -16.02
C SER A 141 -15.88 20.90 -14.70
N GLY A 142 -14.58 20.60 -14.67
CA GLY A 142 -13.74 20.67 -13.47
C GLY A 142 -13.94 19.51 -12.48
N LEU A 143 -14.63 18.44 -12.88
CA LEU A 143 -14.88 17.28 -12.02
C LEU A 143 -13.76 16.23 -12.14
N PRO A 144 -13.57 15.36 -11.13
CA PRO A 144 -12.64 14.24 -11.24
C PRO A 144 -13.02 13.29 -12.40
N CYS A 145 -11.99 12.76 -13.05
CA CYS A 145 -12.09 11.76 -14.12
C CYS A 145 -12.67 10.45 -13.58
N GLY A 146 -13.32 9.68 -14.45
CA GLY A 146 -13.97 8.43 -14.08
C GLY A 146 -15.30 8.65 -13.37
N SER A 147 -15.71 7.67 -12.58
CA SER A 147 -16.98 7.70 -11.85
C SER A 147 -16.87 8.28 -10.43
N GLU A 148 -15.71 8.82 -10.02
CA GLU A 148 -15.54 9.43 -8.70
C GLU A 148 -15.96 10.91 -8.70
N GLY A 149 -16.73 11.33 -7.68
CA GLY A 149 -16.94 12.74 -7.33
C GLY A 149 -15.94 13.20 -6.26
N PHE A 150 -15.92 14.50 -5.91
CA PHE A 150 -14.93 15.01 -4.96
C PHE A 150 -15.02 14.36 -3.58
N LEU A 151 -16.22 14.01 -3.12
CA LEU A 151 -16.41 13.29 -1.86
C LEU A 151 -15.72 11.91 -1.84
N LEU A 152 -15.80 11.17 -2.95
CA LEU A 152 -15.14 9.86 -3.07
C LEU A 152 -13.62 10.00 -3.22
N MET A 153 -13.17 10.99 -3.99
CA MET A 153 -11.76 11.34 -4.11
C MET A 153 -11.17 11.72 -2.74
N PHE A 154 -11.90 12.51 -1.94
CA PHE A 154 -11.52 12.87 -0.57
C PHE A 154 -11.43 11.64 0.32
N ALA A 155 -12.43 10.75 0.27
CA ALA A 155 -12.42 9.52 1.06
C ALA A 155 -11.21 8.63 0.73
N ARG A 156 -10.84 8.54 -0.55
CA ARG A 156 -9.64 7.83 -1.03
C ARG A 156 -8.35 8.43 -0.44
N TRP A 157 -8.15 9.74 -0.60
CA TRP A 157 -6.97 10.43 -0.07
C TRP A 157 -6.90 10.39 1.46
N LYS A 158 -8.04 10.57 2.15
CA LYS A 158 -8.12 10.50 3.61
C LYS A 158 -7.81 9.12 4.16
N LYS A 159 -8.19 8.07 3.44
CA LYS A 159 -7.80 6.69 3.78
C LYS A 159 -6.28 6.53 3.68
N LEU A 160 -5.66 6.98 2.59
CA LEU A 160 -4.20 6.90 2.42
C LEU A 160 -3.46 7.68 3.51
N GLU A 161 -3.91 8.89 3.83
CA GLU A 161 -3.35 9.71 4.92
C GLU A 161 -3.30 8.95 6.25
N ARG A 162 -4.44 8.34 6.63
CA ARG A 162 -4.57 7.61 7.90
C ARG A 162 -3.78 6.30 7.89
N ASP A 163 -3.82 5.58 6.78
CA ASP A 163 -3.23 4.25 6.69
C ASP A 163 -1.70 4.35 6.56
N LEU A 164 -1.18 5.41 5.92
CA LEU A 164 0.25 5.68 5.77
C LEU A 164 0.94 6.01 7.10
N TYR A 165 0.28 6.75 7.99
CA TYR A 165 0.86 7.13 9.27
C TYR A 165 -0.12 7.04 10.43
N ASN A 166 0.21 6.18 11.40
CA ASN A 166 -0.54 6.04 12.63
C ASN A 166 -0.05 7.06 13.66
N GLU A 167 -0.79 8.17 13.81
CA GLU A 167 -0.48 9.24 14.77
C GLU A 167 -0.45 8.75 16.22
N ARG A 168 -1.32 7.82 16.61
CA ARG A 168 -1.37 7.31 17.99
C ARG A 168 -0.13 6.50 18.37
N LYS A 169 0.45 5.80 17.39
CA LYS A 169 1.63 4.93 17.57
C LYS A 169 2.92 5.58 17.06
N CYS A 170 2.84 6.81 16.54
CA CYS A 170 3.93 7.52 15.86
C CYS A 170 4.66 6.62 14.84
N ARG A 171 3.90 5.88 14.01
CA ARG A 171 4.42 4.76 13.20
C ARG A 171 3.93 4.84 11.76
N TYR A 172 4.87 4.80 10.80
CA TYR A 172 4.58 4.65 9.37
C TYR A 172 4.18 3.22 9.01
N ASP A 173 3.19 3.06 8.13
CA ASP A 173 2.93 1.79 7.46
C ASP A 173 3.47 1.82 6.02
N ILE A 174 4.70 1.35 5.87
CA ILE A 174 5.38 1.30 4.56
C ILE A 174 4.66 0.45 3.53
N THR A 175 3.74 -0.44 3.92
CA THR A 175 2.99 -1.23 2.93
C THR A 175 2.00 -0.38 2.13
N GLN A 176 1.74 0.86 2.55
CA GLN A 176 0.86 1.81 1.83
C GLN A 176 1.60 2.63 0.78
N ILE A 177 2.95 2.58 0.72
CA ILE A 177 3.74 3.34 -0.25
C ILE A 177 3.32 3.05 -1.71
N PRO A 178 3.06 1.80 -2.13
CA PRO A 178 2.58 1.52 -3.49
C PRO A 178 1.24 2.19 -3.80
N ASP A 179 0.28 2.13 -2.87
CA ASP A 179 -1.05 2.73 -3.05
C ASP A 179 -1.00 4.25 -3.17
N VAL A 180 -0.12 4.90 -2.40
CA VAL A 180 0.13 6.35 -2.51
C VAL A 180 0.74 6.68 -3.86
N TYR A 181 1.74 5.93 -4.30
CA TYR A 181 2.38 6.13 -5.62
C TYR A 181 1.37 5.97 -6.77
N ASP A 182 0.57 4.91 -6.75
CA ASP A 182 -0.43 4.64 -7.79
C ASP A 182 -1.52 5.70 -7.82
N SER A 183 -1.97 6.18 -6.65
CA SER A 183 -2.93 7.28 -6.55
C SER A 183 -2.36 8.59 -7.11
N CYS A 184 -1.11 8.91 -6.78
CA CYS A 184 -0.43 10.09 -7.36
C CYS A 184 -0.32 10.00 -8.88
N LYS A 185 0.10 8.84 -9.37
CA LYS A 185 0.27 8.59 -10.81
C LYS A 185 -1.07 8.72 -11.55
N TYR A 186 -2.13 8.15 -10.99
CA TYR A 186 -3.47 8.24 -11.54
C TYR A 186 -3.93 9.70 -11.60
N ASP A 187 -3.83 10.43 -10.48
CA ASP A 187 -4.31 11.80 -10.40
C ASP A 187 -3.48 12.77 -11.26
N LEU A 188 -2.17 12.57 -11.41
CA LEU A 188 -1.36 13.34 -12.36
C LEU A 188 -1.74 13.08 -13.82
N LEU A 189 -2.12 11.84 -14.15
CA LEU A 189 -2.44 11.47 -15.53
C LEU A 189 -3.85 11.89 -15.94
N HIS A 190 -4.81 11.76 -15.01
CA HIS A 190 -6.25 11.89 -15.31
C HIS A 190 -6.90 13.11 -14.67
N ASN A 191 -6.33 13.62 -13.58
CA ASN A 191 -6.88 14.70 -12.76
C ASN A 191 -5.97 15.92 -12.68
N SER A 192 -5.05 16.09 -13.63
CA SER A 192 -4.11 17.23 -13.66
C SER A 192 -4.81 18.58 -13.76
N HIS A 193 -6.00 18.64 -14.34
CA HIS A 193 -6.84 19.84 -14.41
C HIS A 193 -7.28 20.37 -13.05
N LEU A 194 -7.26 19.53 -12.01
CA LEU A 194 -7.58 19.94 -10.63
C LEU A 194 -6.46 20.78 -10.00
N ASN A 195 -5.26 20.80 -10.58
CA ASN A 195 -4.11 21.61 -10.14
C ASN A 195 -3.78 21.44 -8.64
N LEU A 196 -3.81 20.20 -8.14
CA LEU A 196 -3.50 19.87 -6.75
C LEU A 196 -2.03 20.19 -6.44
N ASP A 197 -1.81 21.19 -5.60
CA ASP A 197 -0.47 21.68 -5.26
C ASP A 197 0.29 20.64 -4.42
N GLY A 198 1.54 20.37 -4.79
CA GLY A 198 2.40 19.36 -4.18
C GLY A 198 2.17 17.92 -4.64
N LEU A 199 1.21 17.65 -5.54
CA LEU A 199 0.96 16.29 -6.05
C LEU A 199 2.14 15.76 -6.89
N ASP A 200 2.79 16.61 -7.68
CA ASP A 200 3.96 16.24 -8.47
C ASP A 200 5.17 15.91 -7.57
N GLU A 201 5.32 16.66 -6.48
CA GLU A 201 6.34 16.43 -5.47
C GLU A 201 6.07 15.14 -4.71
N LEU A 202 4.81 14.89 -4.33
CA LEU A 202 4.39 13.65 -3.69
C LEU A 202 4.65 12.45 -4.60
N PHE A 203 4.40 12.58 -5.90
CA PHE A 203 4.73 11.53 -6.87
C PHE A 203 6.24 11.24 -6.91
N LYS A 204 7.09 12.27 -6.92
CA LYS A 204 8.55 12.10 -6.89
C LYS A 204 9.01 11.40 -5.60
N VAL A 205 8.53 11.86 -4.45
CA VAL A 205 8.88 11.29 -3.13
C VAL A 205 8.38 9.85 -3.00
N SER A 206 7.13 9.58 -3.38
CA SER A 206 6.54 8.25 -3.33
C SER A 206 7.26 7.27 -4.26
N LYS A 207 7.64 7.69 -5.47
CA LYS A 207 8.41 6.86 -6.41
C LYS A 207 9.77 6.46 -5.86
N VAL A 208 10.51 7.42 -5.29
CA VAL A 208 11.82 7.17 -4.69
C VAL A 208 11.68 6.23 -3.51
N THR A 209 10.74 6.51 -2.61
CA THR A 209 10.46 5.69 -1.43
C THR A 209 10.00 4.27 -1.80
N LEU A 210 9.20 4.12 -2.87
CA LEU A 210 8.76 2.83 -3.40
C LEU A 210 9.93 2.00 -3.96
N PHE A 211 10.88 2.65 -4.65
CA PHE A 211 12.06 1.96 -5.17
C PHE A 211 12.87 1.32 -4.04
N TYR A 212 13.11 2.05 -2.96
CA TYR A 212 13.77 1.51 -1.76
C TYR A 212 12.97 0.39 -1.11
N PHE A 213 11.64 0.54 -1.00
CA PHE A 213 10.78 -0.51 -0.46
C PHE A 213 10.90 -1.82 -1.26
N ILE A 214 10.86 -1.73 -2.60
CA ILE A 214 11.02 -2.90 -3.48
C ILE A 214 12.41 -3.52 -3.31
N GLU A 215 13.46 -2.72 -3.25
CA GLU A 215 14.84 -3.22 -3.08
C GLU A 215 15.00 -3.97 -1.76
N ILE A 216 14.44 -3.44 -0.66
CA ILE A 216 14.45 -4.11 0.65
C ILE A 216 13.68 -5.44 0.61
N VAL A 217 12.51 -5.46 -0.02
CA VAL A 217 11.71 -6.68 -0.16
C VAL A 217 12.47 -7.73 -0.99
N ILE A 218 13.09 -7.34 -2.10
CA ILE A 218 13.91 -8.24 -2.93
C ILE A 218 15.09 -8.79 -2.13
N LEU A 219 15.79 -7.96 -1.35
CA LEU A 219 16.89 -8.39 -0.49
C LEU A 219 16.41 -9.38 0.58
N PHE A 220 15.23 -9.16 1.15
CA PHE A 220 14.62 -10.07 2.11
C PHE A 220 14.30 -11.44 1.48
N TYR A 221 13.68 -11.47 0.30
CA TYR A 221 13.40 -12.72 -0.41
C TYR A 221 14.67 -13.46 -0.84
N ARG A 222 15.67 -12.73 -1.33
CA ARG A 222 16.96 -13.31 -1.75
C ARG A 222 17.72 -13.93 -0.57
N THR A 223 17.67 -13.29 0.60
CA THR A 223 18.30 -13.85 1.81
C THR A 223 17.49 -14.99 2.42
N TYR A 224 16.16 -14.97 2.31
CA TYR A 224 15.30 -16.08 2.71
C TYR A 224 15.57 -17.35 1.88
N ASP A 225 15.67 -17.21 0.56
CA ASP A 225 15.94 -18.34 -0.36
C ASP A 225 17.33 -18.98 -0.10
N VAL A 226 18.34 -18.15 0.22
CA VAL A 226 19.66 -18.64 0.66
C VAL A 226 19.60 -19.35 2.02
N GLN A 227 18.65 -19.00 2.90
CA GLN A 227 18.47 -19.67 4.19
C GLN A 227 17.69 -20.97 4.14
N VAL A 228 16.77 -21.09 3.19
CA VAL A 228 16.09 -22.36 2.93
C VAL A 228 17.07 -23.35 2.28
N ASN A 229 17.82 -22.92 1.26
CA ASN A 229 18.80 -23.78 0.58
C ASN A 229 19.99 -24.23 1.47
N HIS A 230 20.36 -23.48 2.50
CA HIS A 230 21.40 -23.90 3.45
C HIS A 230 20.92 -24.89 4.52
N ARG A 231 19.60 -25.06 4.74
CA ARG A 231 19.06 -26.06 5.68
C ARG A 231 18.95 -27.46 5.08
N ASP A 232 19.10 -27.60 3.76
CA ASP A 232 19.03 -28.89 3.05
C ASP A 232 20.41 -29.53 2.79
N ILE A 233 21.51 -28.95 3.29
CA ILE A 233 22.82 -29.59 3.26
C ILE A 233 23.10 -30.21 4.63
N ASN A 234 22.68 -31.45 4.79
CA ASN A 234 23.10 -32.34 5.87
C ASN A 234 24.62 -32.56 5.75
N PRO A 235 25.48 -32.13 6.70
CA PRO A 235 26.85 -32.59 6.71
C PRO A 235 26.83 -34.02 7.25
N LEU A 236 26.82 -34.99 6.34
CA LEU A 236 27.17 -36.36 6.69
C LEU A 236 28.59 -36.35 7.23
N ILE A 237 28.64 -36.64 8.53
CA ILE A 237 29.76 -36.99 9.38
C ILE A 237 30.83 -37.80 8.61
N PHE A 238 32.08 -37.35 8.69
CA PHE A 238 33.25 -38.22 8.83
C PHE A 238 33.87 -37.96 10.20
#